data_AF-Q05RV0-F1
#
_entry.id   AF-Q05RV0-F1
#
_cell.length_a   1.000
_cell.length_b   1.000
_cell.length_c   1.000
_cell.angle_alpha   90.00
_cell.angle_beta   90.00
_cell.angle_gamma   90.00
#
_symmetry.space_group_name_H-M   'P 1'
#
loop_
_entity.id
_entity.type
_entity.pdbx_description
1 polymer ?
#
loop_
_entity_poly.entity_id
_entity_poly.type
_entity_poly.pdbx_seq_one_letter_code
_entity_poly.pdbx_strand_id
1 'polypeptide(L)' 'MITDTLLVSIHRMATRLNRPISWHDVSNHGSRSLLISEQRAKACFHTLEMLGAGSVTTDGRGTLQFCALGQFG' A
#
# COMPACT_ATOMS: atom_id res chain seq x y z
N MET A 1 1.74 -13.00 8.49
CA MET A 1 3.08 -12.44 8.27
C MET A 1 3.00 -11.46 7.12
N ILE A 2 3.45 -10.22 7.30
CA ILE A 2 3.69 -9.29 6.19
C ILE A 2 5.01 -9.73 5.58
N THR A 3 5.02 -10.02 4.28
CA THR A 3 6.23 -10.44 3.56
C THR A 3 6.78 -9.28 2.75
N ASP A 4 8.10 -9.28 2.54
CA ASP A 4 8.78 -8.28 1.71
C ASP A 4 8.16 -8.17 0.30
N THR A 5 7.77 -9.31 -0.28
CA THR A 5 7.07 -9.39 -1.57
C THR A 5 5.75 -8.61 -1.58
N LEU A 6 5.01 -8.59 -0.47
CA LEU A 6 3.76 -7.86 -0.35
C LEU A 6 4.01 -6.34 -0.31
N LEU A 7 5.02 -5.91 0.45
CA LEU A 7 5.43 -4.51 0.53
C LEU A 7 5.87 -3.99 -0.85
N VAL A 8 6.74 -4.74 -1.53
CA VAL A 8 7.21 -4.40 -2.89
C VAL A 8 6.06 -4.35 -3.89
N SER A 9 5.10 -5.28 -3.80
CA SER A 9 3.93 -5.31 -4.69
C SER A 9 3.04 -4.08 -4.49
N ILE A 10 2.77 -3.71 -3.23
CA ILE A 10 1.98 -2.53 -2.87
C ILE A 10 2.70 -1.25 -3.31
N HIS A 11 3.99 -1.14 -3.02
CA HIS A 11 4.78 0.01 -3.43
C HIS A 11 4.81 0.18 -4.96
N ARG A 12 5.14 -0.89 -5.69
CA ARG A 12 5.11 -0.88 -7.17
C ARG A 12 3.74 -0.49 -7.72
N MET A 13 2.66 -0.94 -7.09
CA MET A 13 1.31 -0.56 -7.49
C MET A 13 1.04 0.93 -7.28
N ALA A 14 1.40 1.48 -6.13
CA ALA A 14 1.27 2.91 -5.86
C ALA A 14 2.09 3.76 -6.85
N THR A 15 3.35 3.38 -7.12
CA THR A 15 4.19 4.05 -8.13
C THR A 15 3.60 3.92 -9.53
N ARG A 16 3.10 2.75 -9.93
CA ARG A 16 2.51 2.52 -11.27
C ARG A 16 1.23 3.30 -11.49
N LEU A 17 0.36 3.38 -10.49
CA LEU A 17 -0.88 4.12 -10.58
C LEU A 17 -0.66 5.64 -10.42
N ASN A 18 0.53 6.05 -9.97
CA ASN A 18 0.92 7.43 -9.73
C ASN A 18 -0.15 8.24 -8.97
N ARG A 19 -0.80 7.57 -8.00
CA ARG A 19 -1.89 8.11 -7.19
C ARG A 19 -1.89 7.45 -5.81
N PRO A 20 -2.50 8.08 -4.79
CA PRO A 20 -2.76 7.44 -3.51
C PRO A 20 -3.56 6.15 -3.68
N ILE A 21 -3.09 5.04 -3.11
CA ILE A 21 -3.80 3.76 -3.14
C ILE A 21 -4.42 3.45 -1.78
N SER A 22 -5.65 2.96 -1.79
CA SER A 22 -6.34 2.52 -0.59
C SER A 22 -6.24 1.00 -0.42
N TRP A 23 -6.69 0.49 0.73
CA TRP A 23 -6.78 -0.97 0.92
C TRP A 23 -7.71 -1.63 -0.12
N HIS A 24 -8.73 -0.92 -0.61
CA HIS A 24 -9.62 -1.40 -1.66
C HIS A 24 -8.87 -1.62 -2.98
N ASP A 25 -7.99 -0.69 -3.36
CA ASP A 25 -7.14 -0.85 -4.55
C ASP A 25 -6.24 -2.08 -4.38
N VAL A 26 -5.60 -2.23 -3.21
CA VAL A 26 -4.74 -3.39 -2.91
C VAL A 26 -5.51 -4.71 -2.95
N SER A 27 -6.71 -4.75 -2.37
CA SER A 27 -7.56 -5.94 -2.35
C SER A 27 -8.11 -6.30 -3.73
N ASN A 28 -8.36 -5.31 -4.59
CA ASN A 28 -8.91 -5.53 -5.93
C ASN A 28 -7.81 -5.89 -6.94
N HIS A 29 -6.59 -5.41 -6.72
CA HIS A 29 -5.46 -5.57 -7.64
C HIS A 29 -4.49 -6.70 -7.21
N GLY A 30 -4.60 -7.19 -5.98
CA GLY A 30 -3.90 -8.37 -5.51
C GLY A 30 -4.35 -9.61 -6.29
N SER A 31 -3.46 -10.17 -7.10
CA SER A 31 -3.68 -11.35 -7.92
C SER A 31 -4.36 -12.48 -7.16
N ARG A 32 -5.69 -12.63 -7.23
CA ARG A 32 -6.56 -13.81 -6.96
C ARG A 32 -6.27 -14.71 -5.73
N SER A 33 -5.27 -14.44 -4.92
CA SER A 33 -4.59 -15.39 -4.02
C SER A 33 -4.21 -14.76 -2.67
N LEU A 34 -4.25 -13.42 -2.56
CA LEU A 34 -4.06 -12.70 -1.31
C LEU A 34 -5.35 -11.96 -0.97
N LEU A 35 -6.26 -12.66 -0.28
CA LEU A 35 -7.28 -12.02 0.54
C LEU A 35 -6.57 -11.30 1.70
N ILE A 36 -6.05 -10.11 1.40
CA ILE A 36 -5.41 -9.25 2.39
C ILE A 36 -6.50 -8.50 3.15
N SER A 37 -6.56 -8.71 4.46
CA SER A 37 -7.45 -7.95 5.33
C SER A 37 -7.04 -6.48 5.38
N GLU A 38 -8.01 -5.60 5.62
CA GLU A 38 -7.78 -4.16 5.77
C GLU A 38 -6.65 -3.86 6.77
N GLN A 39 -6.63 -4.55 7.92
CA GLN A 39 -5.59 -4.41 8.94
C GLN A 39 -4.19 -4.73 8.41
N ARG A 40 -4.06 -5.77 7.56
CA ARG A 40 -2.78 -6.11 6.93
C ARG A 40 -2.35 -5.07 5.91
N ALA A 41 -3.29 -4.53 5.12
CA ALA A 41 -2.98 -3.46 4.17
C ALA A 41 -2.50 -2.20 4.91
N LYS A 42 -3.20 -1.80 5.98
CA LYS A 42 -2.80 -0.69 6.84
C LYS A 42 -1.40 -0.89 7.43
N ALA A 43 -1.12 -2.09 7.93
CA ALA A 43 0.20 -2.41 8.46
C ALA A 43 1.29 -2.32 7.37
N CYS A 44 1.02 -2.78 6.15
CA CYS A 44 1.95 -2.63 5.02
C CYS A 44 2.20 -1.17 4.68
N PHE A 45 1.16 -0.35 4.65
CA PHE A 45 1.27 1.09 4.37
C PHE A 45 2.14 1.80 5.40
N HIS A 46 1.93 1.53 6.70
CA HIS A 46 2.79 2.09 7.75
C HIS A 46 4.22 1.55 7.69
N THR A 47 4.42 0.27 7.35
CA THR A 47 5.78 -0.25 7.15
C THR A 47 6.49 0.47 6.00
N LEU A 48 5.81 0.68 4.87
CA LEU A 48 6.38 1.41 3.73
C LEU A 48 6.73 2.87 4.09
N GLU A 49 5.88 3.53 4.88
CA GLU A 49 6.16 4.87 5.40
C GLU A 49 7.37 4.89 6.35
N MET A 50 7.47 3.94 7.28
CA MET A 50 8.64 3.81 8.17
C MET A 50 9.94 3.53 7.40
N LEU A 51 9.85 2.86 6.26
CA LEU A 51 10.96 2.62 5.35
C LEU A 51 11.31 3.83 4.47
N GLY A 52 10.55 4.93 4.57
CA GLY A 52 10.77 6.13 3.75
C GLY A 52 10.32 5.99 2.29
N ALA A 53 9.56 4.95 1.97
CA ALA A 53 9.12 4.66 0.61
C ALA A 53 7.90 5.49 0.15
N GLY A 54 7.29 6.21 1.06
CA GLY A 54 6.05 6.90 0.82
C GLY A 54 5.53 7.58 2.07
N SER A 55 4.32 8.11 1.96
CA SER A 55 3.58 8.70 3.07
C SER A 55 2.20 8.07 3.16
N VAL A 56 1.75 7.83 4.39
CA VAL A 56 0.38 7.42 4.68
C VAL A 56 -0.46 8.66 4.96
N THR A 57 -1.59 8.74 4.29
CA THR A 57 -2.60 9.78 4.52
C THR A 57 -3.95 9.14 4.80
N THR A 58 -4.90 9.90 5.31
CA THR A 58 -6.29 9.48 5.41
C THR A 58 -7.13 10.37 4.52
N ASP A 59 -8.08 9.79 3.79
CA ASP A 59 -9.08 10.59 3.12
C ASP A 59 -10.01 11.28 4.14
N GLY A 60 -10.78 12.27 3.70
CA GLY A 60 -11.76 12.95 4.55
C GLY A 60 -12.90 12.06 5.08
N ARG A 61 -12.88 10.75 4.80
CA ARG A 61 -13.82 9.73 5.29
C ARG A 61 -13.16 8.76 6.27
N GLY A 62 -11.87 8.91 6.57
CA GLY A 62 -11.11 8.04 7.47
C GLY A 62 -10.50 6.80 6.81
N THR A 63 -10.54 6.70 5.47
CA THR A 63 -9.89 5.62 4.73
C THR A 63 -8.40 5.90 4.63
N LEU A 64 -7.60 4.93 5.07
CA LEU A 64 -6.14 5.04 5.01
C LEU A 64 -5.64 4.79 3.58
N GLN A 65 -4.81 5.71 3.10
CA GLN A 65 -4.25 5.73 1.75
C GLN A 65 -2.73 5.81 1.82
N PHE A 66 -2.06 5.11 0.92
CA PHE A 66 -0.61 5.14 0.78
C PHE A 66 -0.22 5.85 -0.52
N CYS A 67 0.67 6.83 -0.39
CA CYS A 67 1.27 7.57 -1.48
C CYS A 67 2.73 7.16 -1.60
N ALA A 68 3.11 6.48 -2.68
CA ALA A 68 4.52 6.19 -2.94
C ALA A 68 5.29 7.47 -3.28
N LEU A 69 6.48 7.62 -2.70
CA LEU A 69 7.44 8.66 -3.04
C LEU A 69 8.39 8.10 -4.11
N GLY A 70 8.04 8.25 -5.38
CA GLY A 70 8.94 7.91 -6.50
C GLY A 70 9.35 6.43 -6.61
N GLN A 71 10.44 6.16 -7.34
CA GLN A 71 11.00 4.81 -7.50
C GLN A 71 11.72 4.37 -6.23
N PHE A 72 11.27 3.25 -5.65
CA PHE A 72 12.08 2.43 -4.74
C PHE A 72 13.34 2.04 -5.52
N GLY A 73 14.49 2.56 -5.09
CA GLY A 73 15.81 2.24 -5.67
C GLY A 73 16.21 0.81 -5.36
#